data_AF-A0A259R887-F1
#
_entry.id   AF-A0A259R887-F1
#
_cell.length_a   1.000
_cell.length_b   1.000
_cell.length_c   1.000
_cell.angle_alpha   90.00
_cell.angle_beta   90.00
_cell.angle_gamma   90.00
#
_symmetry.space_group_name_H-M   'P 1'
#
loop_
_entity.id
_entity.type
_entity.pdbx_description
1 polymer ?
#
loop_
_entity_poly.entity_id
_entity_poly.type
_entity_poly.pdbx_seq_one_letter_code
_entity_poly.pdbx_strand_id
1 'polypeptide(L)'
;MAAETQNLRVVVVPNINAGAASLAYALINPVIGLGTFLAQYIAREPLARAFTHVYDITGTWLTPIVTEASLNAPKPADATPATP
;
A
#
# COMPACT_ATOMS: atom_id res chain seq x y z
N MET A 1 -18.98 2.59 26.86
CA MET A 1 -17.67 2.42 26.19
C MET A 1 -17.65 3.47 25.09
N ALA A 2 -16.69 4.39 25.13
CA ALA A 2 -16.71 5.60 24.33
C ALA A 2 -16.68 5.28 22.83
N ALA A 3 -17.54 5.94 22.06
CA ALA A 3 -17.46 5.97 20.61
C ALA A 3 -16.25 6.83 20.22
N GLU A 4 -15.07 6.24 20.30
CA GLU A 4 -13.84 6.95 20.00
C GLU A 4 -13.77 7.15 18.47
N THR A 5 -13.94 8.42 18.08
CA THR A 5 -13.93 8.88 16.70
C THR A 5 -12.50 9.19 16.31
N GLN A 6 -12.04 8.61 15.20
CA GLN A 6 -10.67 8.76 14.77
C GLN A 6 -10.58 9.50 13.44
N ASN A 7 -9.40 10.06 13.18
CA ASN A 7 -9.03 10.68 11.93
C ASN A 7 -7.60 10.26 11.61
N LEU A 8 -7.48 9.14 10.91
CA LEU A 8 -6.21 8.47 10.63
C LEU A 8 -5.94 8.46 9.13
N ARG A 9 -4.66 8.56 8.78
CA ARG A 9 -4.19 8.26 7.43
C ARG A 9 -3.48 6.91 7.43
N VAL A 10 -3.92 6.01 6.57
CA VAL A 10 -3.35 4.68 6.39
C VAL A 10 -2.76 4.57 4.99
N VAL A 11 -1.54 4.06 4.91
CA VAL A 11 -0.85 3.81 3.65
C VAL A 11 -0.72 2.30 3.47
N VAL A 12 -1.31 1.78 2.40
CA VAL A 12 -1.30 0.37 2.06
C VAL A 12 -0.21 0.14 1.02
N VAL A 13 0.91 -0.42 1.45
CA VAL A 13 2.01 -0.81 0.57
C VAL A 13 1.95 -2.32 0.35
N PRO A 14 1.82 -2.80 -0.90
CA PRO A 14 1.77 -4.24 -1.16
C PRO A 14 3.16 -4.87 -1.02
N ASN A 15 3.20 -6.07 -0.43
CA ASN A 15 4.40 -6.91 -0.39
C ASN A 15 4.39 -7.87 -1.59
N ILE A 16 5.24 -7.63 -2.57
CA ILE A 16 5.34 -8.45 -3.79
C ILE A 16 6.42 -9.51 -3.61
N ASN A 17 6.02 -10.79 -3.61
CA ASN A 17 6.96 -11.92 -3.60
C ASN A 17 6.59 -12.95 -4.66
N ALA A 18 7.46 -13.09 -5.66
CA ALA A 18 7.41 -14.19 -6.62
C ALA A 18 8.80 -14.82 -6.82
N GLY A 19 9.66 -14.73 -5.79
CA GLY A 19 11.00 -15.31 -5.78
C GLY A 19 10.96 -16.83 -5.86
N ALA A 20 10.12 -17.48 -5.05
CA ALA A 20 9.95 -18.93 -5.09
C ALA A 20 9.39 -19.42 -6.43
N ALA A 21 8.42 -18.68 -6.99
CA ALA A 21 7.81 -19.01 -8.28
C ALA A 21 8.80 -18.91 -9.45
N SER A 22 9.62 -17.85 -9.47
CA SER A 22 10.66 -17.66 -10.51
C SER A 22 11.77 -18.71 -10.41
N LEU A 23 12.18 -19.09 -9.20
CA LEU A 23 13.13 -20.19 -9.00
C LEU A 23 12.54 -21.55 -9.39
N ALA A 24 11.28 -21.82 -9.09
CA ALA A 24 10.60 -23.03 -9.57
C ALA A 24 10.54 -23.06 -11.11
N TYR A 25 10.26 -21.91 -11.74
CA TYR A 25 10.26 -21.80 -13.20
C TYR A 25 11.67 -21.96 -13.80
N ALA A 26 12.73 -21.58 -13.08
CA ALA A 26 14.11 -21.79 -13.51
C ALA A 26 14.45 -23.27 -13.71
N LEU A 27 13.75 -24.19 -13.03
CA LEU A 27 13.87 -25.64 -13.25
C LEU A 27 13.32 -26.07 -14.61
N ILE A 28 12.39 -25.32 -15.18
CA ILE A 28 11.79 -25.56 -16.50
C ILE A 28 12.60 -24.81 -17.57
N ASN A 29 12.87 -23.53 -17.34
CA ASN A 29 13.67 -22.67 -18.21
C ASN A 29 14.57 -21.75 -17.37
N PRO A 30 15.87 -22.07 -17.24
CA PRO A 30 16.79 -21.34 -16.37
C PRO A 30 16.93 -19.86 -16.76
N VAL A 31 17.02 -19.57 -18.06
CA VAL A 31 17.20 -18.20 -18.55
C VAL A 31 16.00 -17.34 -18.19
N ILE A 32 14.78 -17.85 -18.41
CA ILE A 32 13.56 -17.12 -18.08
C ILE A 32 13.36 -17.02 -16.56
N GLY A 33 13.55 -18.11 -15.82
CA GLY A 33 13.35 -18.14 -14.37
C GLY A 33 14.33 -17.26 -13.61
N LEU A 34 15.64 -17.39 -13.90
CA LEU A 34 16.67 -16.54 -13.31
C LEU A 34 16.57 -15.09 -13.81
N GLY A 35 16.23 -14.88 -15.08
CA GLY A 35 16.00 -13.54 -15.63
C GLY A 35 14.85 -12.83 -14.91
N THR A 36 13.75 -13.55 -14.68
CA THR A 36 12.60 -13.02 -13.95
C THR A 36 12.92 -12.80 -12.47
N PHE A 37 13.70 -13.69 -11.84
CA PHE A 37 14.16 -13.49 -10.45
C PHE A 37 14.94 -12.19 -10.28
N LEU A 38 15.89 -11.91 -11.17
CA LEU A 38 16.66 -10.66 -11.17
C LEU A 38 15.79 -9.44 -11.51
N ALA A 39 14.91 -9.56 -12.50
CA ALA A 39 13.96 -8.49 -12.85
C ALA A 39 13.07 -8.14 -11.65
N GLN A 40 12.52 -9.14 -10.97
CA GLN A 40 11.72 -8.94 -9.76
C GLN A 40 12.54 -8.35 -8.61
N TYR A 41 13.80 -8.76 -8.42
CA TYR A 41 14.65 -8.21 -7.37
C TYR A 41 14.85 -6.68 -7.52
N ILE A 42 14.99 -6.20 -8.75
CA ILE A 42 15.13 -4.78 -9.08
C ILE A 42 13.77 -4.08 -9.06
N ALA A 43 12.73 -4.69 -9.63
CA ALA A 43 11.43 -4.07 -9.85
C ALA A 43 10.49 -4.13 -8.63
N ARG A 44 10.72 -5.00 -7.64
CA ARG A 44 9.83 -5.17 -6.47
C ARG A 44 9.53 -3.86 -5.75
N GLU A 45 10.55 -3.04 -5.56
CA GLU A 45 10.48 -1.79 -4.83
C GLU A 45 9.68 -0.71 -5.61
N PRO A 46 10.03 -0.40 -6.88
CA PRO A 46 9.23 0.55 -7.66
C PRO A 46 7.80 0.04 -7.93
N LEU A 47 7.60 -1.26 -8.09
CA LEU A 47 6.27 -1.85 -8.27
C LEU A 47 5.41 -1.69 -7.01
N ALA A 48 5.97 -1.97 -5.82
CA ALA A 48 5.26 -1.78 -4.57
C ALA A 48 4.84 -0.33 -4.35
N ARG A 49 5.72 0.63 -4.66
CA ARG A 49 5.40 2.07 -4.58
C ARG A 49 4.32 2.47 -5.58
N ALA A 50 4.37 1.95 -6.80
CA ALA A 50 3.39 2.23 -7.84
C ALA A 50 1.98 1.75 -7.48
N PHE A 51 1.88 0.66 -6.71
CA PHE A 51 0.61 0.10 -6.23
C PHE A 51 0.31 0.48 -4.77
N THR A 52 0.89 1.57 -4.27
CA THR A 52 0.58 2.08 -2.94
C THR A 52 -0.69 2.92 -2.97
N HIS A 53 -1.63 2.61 -2.08
CA HIS A 53 -2.88 3.38 -1.91
C HIS A 53 -2.91 4.04 -0.53
N VAL A 54 -3.48 5.25 -0.46
CA VAL A 54 -3.65 5.98 0.79
C VAL A 54 -5.14 6.11 1.08
N TYR A 55 -5.50 5.87 2.32
CA TYR A 55 -6.88 6.00 2.80
C TYR A 55 -6.91 6.89 4.02
N ASP A 56 -7.86 7.82 4.03
CA ASP A 56 -8.23 8.55 5.23
C ASP A 56 -9.42 7.82 5.87
N ILE A 57 -9.23 7.41 7.13
CA ILE A 57 -10.23 6.71 7.94
C ILE A 57 -10.75 7.68 8.98
N THR A 58 -12.06 7.93 8.92
CA THR A 58 -12.76 8.82 9.85
C THR A 58 -13.91 8.11 10.55
N GLY A 59 -14.58 8.77 11.51
CA GLY A 59 -15.74 8.20 12.19
C GLY A 59 -15.36 7.32 13.38
N THR A 60 -16.35 6.67 13.98
CA THR A 60 -16.15 5.86 15.19
C THR A 60 -15.48 4.54 14.84
N TRP A 61 -14.77 3.93 15.78
CA TRP A 61 -14.20 2.59 15.58
C TRP A 61 -15.23 1.51 15.18
N LEU A 62 -16.49 1.68 15.58
CA LEU A 62 -17.58 0.77 15.24
C LEU A 62 -18.16 1.04 13.85
N THR A 63 -18.03 2.28 13.36
CA THR A 63 -18.55 2.74 12.08
C THR A 63 -17.51 3.60 11.35
N PRO A 64 -16.37 3.01 10.95
CA PRO A 64 -15.33 3.74 10.25
C PRO A 64 -15.77 4.08 8.82
N ILE A 65 -15.48 5.30 8.38
CA ILE A 65 -15.70 5.79 7.03
C ILE A 65 -14.33 5.86 6.36
N VAL A 66 -14.15 5.08 5.29
CA VAL A 66 -12.88 4.96 4.55
C VAL A 66 -13.01 5.72 3.23
N THR A 67 -12.11 6.67 3.00
CA THR A 67 -12.05 7.47 1.76
C THR A 67 -10.66 7.36 1.16
N GLU A 68 -10.56 7.14 -0.15
CA GLU A 68 -9.26 7.14 -0.83
C GLU A 68 -8.70 8.56 -0.91
N ALA A 69 -7.43 8.70 -0.54
CA ALA A 69 -6.69 9.95 -0.51
C ALA A 69 -5.48 9.86 -1.46
N SER A 70 -5.01 11.01 -1.94
CA SER A 70 -3.79 11.04 -2.76
C SER A 70 -2.55 10.93 -1.87
N LEU A 71 -1.49 10.31 -2.39
CA LEU A 71 -0.21 10.17 -1.68
C LEU A 71 0.39 11.53 -1.23
N ASN A 72 0.08 12.60 -1.96
CA ASN A 72 0.57 13.95 -1.70
C ASN A 72 -0.45 14.84 -0.97
N ALA A 73 -1.61 14.32 -0.56
CA ALA A 73 -2.60 15.12 0.16
C ALA A 73 -2.03 15.59 1.52
N PRO A 74 -2.39 16.79 2.01
CA PRO A 74 -2.09 17.21 3.38
C PRO A 74 -2.68 16.23 4.39
N LYS A 75 -1.99 15.96 5.50
CA LYS A 75 -2.49 15.06 6.56
C LYS A 75 -3.79 15.64 7.14
N PRO A 76 -4.77 14.81 7.54
CA PRO A 76 -6.05 15.32 8.03
C PRO A 76 -5.97 16.21 9.27
N ALA A 77 -4.88 16.12 10.04
CA ALA A 77 -4.62 17.00 11.19
C ALA A 77 -4.15 18.42 10.80
N ASP A 78 -3.68 18.60 9.57
CA ASP A 78 -3.20 19.89 9.04
C ASP A 78 -4.29 20.63 8.23
N ALA A 79 -5.43 19.99 7.98
CA ALA A 79 -6.62 20.66 7.49
C ALA A 79 -7.27 21.40 8.67
N THR A 80 -6.82 22.65 8.91
CA THR A 80 -7.45 23.57 9.85
C THR A 80 -8.98 23.52 9.68
N PRO A 81 -9.77 23.34 10.75
CA PRO A 81 -11.22 23.40 10.64
C PRO A 81 -11.58 24.77 10.05
N ALA A 82 -12.19 24.79 8.87
CA ALA A 82 -12.82 26.00 8.38
C ALA A 82 -13.91 26.38 9.40
N THR A 83 -13.70 27.50 10.08
CA THR A 83 -14.63 28.11 11.03
C THR A 83 -16.01 28.31 10.37
N PRO A 84 -17.13 28.09 11.09
CA PRO A 84 -18.49 28.22 10.56
C PRO A 84 -18.83 29.64 10.06
#